data_AF-A0A123TP94-F1
#
_entry.id   AF-A0A123TP94-F1
#
_cell.length_a   1.000
_cell.length_b   1.000
_cell.length_c   1.000
_cell.angle_alpha   90.00
_cell.angle_beta   90.00
_cell.angle_gamma   90.00
#
_symmetry.space_group_name_H-M   'P 1'
#
loop_
_entity.id
_entity.type
_entity.pdbx_description
1 polymer ?
#
loop_
_entity_poly.entity_id
_entity_poly.type
_entity_poly.pdbx_seq_one_letter_code
_entity_poly.pdbx_strand_id
1 'polypeptide(L)'
;MIMRSKSLNIIDSNEYTNLYKKLSYRGWRKNEPLDSTKLISNPLSLKQSVELLVENRIVMDISADIYRVYNKLLPNFLIEKLCNLEEGYLDELNDRYPNLISLNKERIRRA
;
A
#
# COMPACT_ATOMS: atom_id res chain seq x y z
N MET A 1 -0.25 14.25 21.28
CA MET A 1 -1.29 13.96 22.29
C MET A 1 -1.71 15.16 23.16
N ILE A 2 -0.81 16.04 23.62
CA ILE A 2 -1.14 17.16 24.54
C ILE A 2 -2.33 18.01 24.05
N MET A 3 -2.35 18.43 22.77
CA MET A 3 -3.47 19.18 22.17
C MET A 3 -4.80 18.41 22.18
N ARG A 4 -4.73 17.09 21.91
CA ARG A 4 -5.91 16.21 21.90
C ARG A 4 -6.50 16.07 23.31
N SER A 5 -5.64 15.91 24.31
CA SER A 5 -6.05 15.87 25.72
C SER A 5 -6.69 17.19 26.15
N LYS A 6 -6.16 18.34 25.69
CA LYS A 6 -6.75 19.65 25.99
C LYS A 6 -8.10 19.84 25.30
N SER A 7 -8.25 19.44 24.04
CA SER A 7 -9.53 19.57 23.33
C SER A 7 -10.62 18.65 23.87
N LEU A 8 -10.24 17.53 24.46
CA LEU A 8 -11.15 16.63 25.18
C LEU A 8 -11.38 17.03 26.65
N ASN A 9 -10.86 18.19 27.09
CA ASN A 9 -10.92 18.67 28.48
C ASN A 9 -10.42 17.65 29.52
N ILE A 10 -9.48 16.78 29.13
CA ILE A 10 -8.83 15.83 30.04
C ILE A 10 -7.79 16.53 30.92
N ILE A 11 -7.21 17.62 30.42
CA ILE A 11 -6.19 18.41 31.10
C ILE A 11 -6.56 19.89 31.19
N ASP A 12 -6.18 20.52 32.29
CA ASP A 12 -6.31 21.95 32.54
C ASP A 12 -5.33 22.78 31.68
N SER A 13 -5.61 24.07 31.54
CA SER A 13 -4.76 25.09 30.90
C SER A 13 -3.38 25.22 31.56
N ASN A 14 -3.26 25.07 32.89
CA ASN A 14 -1.95 25.09 33.53
C ASN A 14 -1.15 23.82 33.21
N GLU A 15 -1.80 22.66 33.25
CA GLU A 15 -1.20 21.38 32.88
C GLU A 15 -0.74 21.38 31.42
N TYR A 16 -1.58 21.89 30.52
CA TYR A 16 -1.26 22.10 29.11
C TYR A 16 0.02 22.91 28.93
N THR A 17 0.11 24.06 29.61
CA THR A 17 1.26 24.97 29.53
C THR A 17 2.54 24.29 30.06
N ASN A 18 2.43 23.60 31.19
CA ASN A 18 3.54 22.89 31.80
C ASN A 18 4.06 21.74 30.93
N LEU A 19 3.16 20.96 30.33
CA LEU A 19 3.52 19.89 29.40
C LEU A 19 4.20 20.45 28.15
N TYR A 20 3.72 21.56 27.62
CA TYR A 20 4.34 22.22 26.47
C TYR A 20 5.72 22.80 26.79
N LYS A 21 5.94 23.34 27.99
CA LYS A 21 7.28 23.76 28.45
C LYS A 21 8.25 22.58 28.51
N LYS A 22 7.81 21.46 29.08
CA LYS A 22 8.62 20.21 29.16
C LYS A 22 8.95 19.67 27.77
N LEU A 23 7.99 19.69 26.84
CA LEU A 23 8.18 19.28 25.44
C LEU A 23 9.29 20.12 24.77
N SER A 24 9.21 21.45 24.92
CA SER A 24 10.21 22.37 24.36
C SER A 24 11.58 22.21 25.01
N TYR A 25 11.64 22.10 26.35
CA TYR A 25 12.88 21.90 27.10
C TYR A 25 13.64 20.65 26.65
N ARG A 26 12.91 19.59 26.32
CA ARG A 26 13.48 18.32 25.83
C ARG A 26 13.79 18.32 24.33
N GLY A 27 13.50 19.41 23.60
CA GLY A 27 13.71 19.49 22.15
C GLY A 27 12.76 18.64 21.29
N TRP A 28 11.74 18.02 21.91
CA TRP A 28 10.85 17.05 21.27
C TRP A 28 9.91 17.65 20.21
N ARG A 29 9.93 18.97 20.01
CA ARG A 29 9.23 19.63 18.91
C ARG A 29 9.88 19.39 17.55
N LYS A 30 11.19 19.10 17.54
CA LYS A 30 11.97 18.90 16.31
C LYS A 30 12.15 17.42 16.01
N ASN A 31 12.35 16.61 17.04
CA ASN A 31 12.56 15.18 16.91
C ASN A 31 11.97 14.49 18.16
N GLU A 32 10.94 13.66 17.97
CA GLU A 32 10.34 12.96 19.10
C GLU A 32 11.29 11.86 19.61
N PRO A 33 11.16 11.45 20.89
CA PRO A 33 11.89 10.29 21.39
C PRO A 33 11.66 9.08 20.49
N LEU A 34 12.74 8.36 20.18
CA LEU A 34 12.74 7.12 19.39
C LEU A 34 12.42 7.29 17.89
N ASP A 35 12.15 8.50 17.40
CA ASP A 35 11.84 8.73 15.98
C ASP A 35 13.04 8.35 15.09
N SER A 36 14.26 8.64 15.57
CA SER A 36 15.52 8.26 14.90
C SER A 36 15.88 6.77 15.01
N THR A 37 15.15 5.97 15.79
CA THR A 37 15.39 4.53 15.95
C THR A 37 14.43 3.66 15.15
N LYS A 38 13.37 4.25 14.61
CA LYS A 38 12.34 3.51 13.91
C LYS A 38 12.76 3.27 12.46
N LEU A 39 12.88 2.00 12.08
CA LEU A 39 13.06 1.61 10.68
C LEU A 39 11.80 1.99 9.88
N ILE A 40 12.00 2.39 8.63
CA ILE A 40 10.89 2.64 7.71
C ILE A 40 10.12 1.32 7.57
N SER A 41 8.84 1.35 7.93
CA SER A 41 7.96 0.18 7.79
C SER A 41 7.66 -0.03 6.32
N ASN A 42 7.84 -1.25 5.85
CA ASN A 42 7.27 -1.65 4.57
C ASN A 42 5.74 -1.66 4.65
N PRO A 43 5.02 -1.32 3.57
CA PRO A 43 3.56 -1.27 3.58
C PRO A 43 2.96 -2.67 3.62
N LEU A 44 2.62 -3.14 4.83
CA LEU A 44 2.03 -4.48 5.03
C LEU A 44 0.58 -4.55 4.53
N SER A 45 -0.24 -3.55 4.84
CA SER A 45 -1.67 -3.56 4.51
C SER A 45 -1.92 -3.56 3.00
N LEU A 46 -1.05 -2.89 2.22
CA LEU A 46 -1.17 -2.88 0.77
C LEU A 46 -0.87 -4.25 0.18
N LYS A 47 0.25 -4.87 0.59
CA LYS A 47 0.60 -6.26 0.21
C LYS A 47 -0.57 -7.20 0.46
N GLN A 48 -1.06 -7.24 1.70
CA GLN A 48 -2.15 -8.13 2.11
C GLN A 48 -3.46 -7.88 1.37
N SER A 49 -3.79 -6.62 1.08
CA SER A 49 -5.00 -6.28 0.33
C SER A 49 -4.93 -6.79 -1.10
N VAL A 50 -3.77 -6.68 -1.74
CA VAL A 50 -3.57 -7.17 -3.11
C VAL A 50 -3.60 -8.69 -3.16
N GLU A 51 -2.89 -9.37 -2.25
CA GLU A 51 -2.93 -10.84 -2.11
C GLU A 51 -4.37 -11.34 -1.96
N LEU A 52 -5.15 -10.71 -1.06
CA LEU A 52 -6.55 -11.08 -0.84
C LEU A 52 -7.39 -10.95 -2.11
N LEU A 53 -7.24 -9.87 -2.88
CA LEU A 53 -8.02 -9.66 -4.11
C LEU A 53 -7.68 -10.69 -5.18
N VAL A 54 -6.40 -11.02 -5.34
CA VAL A 54 -5.93 -11.93 -6.40
C VAL A 54 -6.19 -13.40 -6.04
N GLU A 55 -5.96 -13.80 -4.79
CA GLU A 55 -6.24 -15.17 -4.32
C GLU A 55 -7.73 -15.51 -4.42
N ASN A 56 -8.62 -14.55 -4.15
CA ASN A 56 -10.07 -14.70 -4.29
C ASN A 56 -10.57 -14.48 -5.73
N ARG A 57 -9.67 -14.27 -6.70
CA ARG A 57 -9.98 -14.03 -8.11
C ARG A 57 -10.98 -12.89 -8.35
N ILE A 58 -10.95 -11.88 -7.48
CA ILE A 58 -11.71 -10.64 -7.69
C ILE A 58 -11.04 -9.82 -8.80
N VAL A 59 -9.71 -9.87 -8.84
CA VAL A 59 -8.88 -9.26 -9.89
C VAL A 59 -8.01 -10.35 -10.50
N MET A 60 -8.11 -10.54 -11.82
CA MET A 60 -7.38 -11.59 -12.55
C MET A 60 -6.13 -11.05 -13.24
N ASP A 61 -6.23 -9.86 -13.85
CA ASP A 61 -5.10 -9.21 -14.53
C ASP A 61 -5.07 -7.73 -14.16
N ILE A 62 -4.28 -7.41 -13.12
CA ILE A 62 -4.12 -6.05 -12.61
C ILE A 62 -3.56 -5.13 -13.70
N SER A 63 -2.66 -5.64 -14.56
CA SER A 63 -2.02 -4.84 -15.60
C SER A 63 -3.04 -4.41 -16.68
N ALA A 64 -3.91 -5.32 -17.09
CA ALA A 64 -4.98 -5.05 -18.04
C ALA A 64 -6.05 -4.13 -17.46
N ASP A 65 -6.41 -4.31 -16.18
CA ASP A 65 -7.38 -3.45 -15.50
C ASP A 65 -6.88 -2.01 -15.36
N ILE A 66 -5.61 -1.82 -15.00
CA ILE A 66 -4.98 -0.49 -14.95
C ILE A 66 -4.96 0.13 -16.34
N TYR A 67 -4.64 -0.64 -17.38
CA TYR A 67 -4.69 -0.16 -18.76
C TYR A 67 -6.09 0.29 -19.15
N ARG A 68 -7.12 -0.50 -18.83
CA ARG A 68 -8.51 -0.19 -19.16
C ARG A 68 -9.02 1.08 -18.47
N VAL A 69 -8.64 1.30 -17.22
CA VAL A 69 -9.14 2.44 -16.43
C VAL A 69 -8.33 3.72 -16.69
N TYR A 70 -7.00 3.59 -16.81
CA TYR A 70 -6.09 4.74 -16.82
C TYR A 70 -5.36 4.94 -18.15
N ASN A 71 -5.54 4.04 -19.12
CA ASN A 71 -4.82 4.03 -20.40
C ASN A 71 -3.29 4.05 -20.20
N LYS A 72 -2.81 3.33 -19.17
CA LYS A 72 -1.39 3.17 -18.83
C LYS A 72 -1.08 1.69 -18.68
N LEU A 73 -0.02 1.25 -19.35
CA LEU A 73 0.50 -0.10 -19.19
C LEU A 73 1.56 -0.09 -18.08
N LEU A 74 1.35 -0.89 -17.04
CA LEU A 74 2.36 -1.12 -16.00
C LEU A 74 2.76 -2.61 -16.06
N PRO A 75 4.06 -2.92 -16.18
CA PRO A 75 4.55 -4.29 -16.10
C PRO A 75 4.33 -4.91 -14.71
N ASN A 76 4.18 -6.24 -14.64
CA ASN A 76 3.95 -6.97 -13.40
C ASN A 76 5.05 -6.72 -12.35
N PHE A 77 6.33 -6.79 -12.72
CA PHE A 77 7.45 -6.50 -11.81
C PHE A 77 7.34 -5.10 -11.14
N LEU A 78 6.81 -4.12 -11.88
CA LEU A 78 6.68 -2.75 -11.37
C LEU A 78 5.51 -2.66 -10.38
N ILE A 79 4.40 -3.34 -10.69
CA ILE A 79 3.23 -3.45 -9.81
C ILE A 79 3.64 -4.15 -8.51
N GLU A 80 4.38 -5.25 -8.60
CA GLU A 80 4.89 -6.01 -7.45
C GLU A 80 5.72 -5.13 -6.52
N LYS A 81 6.67 -4.38 -7.10
CA LYS A 81 7.52 -3.47 -6.33
C LYS A 81 6.75 -2.34 -5.67
N LEU A 82 5.74 -1.78 -6.35
CA LEU A 82 4.90 -0.71 -5.79
C LEU A 82 3.97 -1.22 -4.68
N CYS A 83 3.46 -2.45 -4.82
CA CYS A 83 2.57 -3.10 -3.87
C CYS A 83 3.30 -3.86 -2.76
N ASN A 84 4.64 -3.89 -2.78
CA ASN A 84 5.47 -4.63 -1.85
C ASN A 84 5.14 -6.15 -1.83
N LEU A 85 4.88 -6.71 -3.02
CA LEU A 85 4.67 -8.13 -3.25
C LEU A 85 6.01 -8.86 -3.41
N GLU A 86 5.95 -10.20 -3.37
CA GLU A 86 7.10 -11.04 -3.72
C GLU A 86 7.39 -10.97 -5.22
N GLU A 87 8.66 -11.06 -5.58
CA GLU A 87 9.11 -10.98 -6.97
C GLU A 87 8.57 -12.17 -7.77
N GLY A 88 7.88 -11.90 -8.88
CA GLY A 88 7.25 -12.93 -9.72
C GLY A 88 5.90 -13.44 -9.21
N TYR A 89 5.37 -12.89 -8.10
CA TYR A 89 4.08 -13.30 -7.54
C TYR A 89 2.94 -13.24 -8.56
N LEU A 90 2.86 -12.18 -9.37
CA LEU A 90 1.78 -12.01 -10.36
C LEU A 90 1.98 -12.91 -11.58
N ASP A 91 3.23 -13.20 -11.94
CA ASP A 91 3.56 -14.09 -13.06
C ASP A 91 3.24 -15.55 -12.72
N GLU A 92 3.57 -16.02 -11.51
CA GLU A 92 3.19 -17.36 -11.03
C GLU A 92 1.68 -17.59 -11.02
N LEU A 93 0.91 -16.55 -10.70
CA LEU A 93 -0.55 -16.61 -10.70
C LEU A 93 -1.12 -16.73 -12.11
N ASN A 94 -0.53 -16.03 -13.09
CA ASN A 94 -0.89 -16.17 -14.49
C ASN A 94 -0.57 -17.57 -15.02
N ASP A 95 0.55 -18.17 -14.60
CA ASP A 95 0.92 -19.53 -14.99
C ASP A 95 -0.02 -20.59 -14.38
N ARG A 96 -0.44 -20.42 -13.12
CA ARG A 96 -1.41 -21.33 -12.48
C ARG A 96 -2.82 -21.21 -13.06
N TYR A 97 -3.20 -20.00 -13.47
CA TYR A 97 -4.53 -19.71 -14.00
C TYR A 97 -4.39 -19.01 -15.36
N PRO A 98 -3.98 -19.75 -16.40
CA PRO A 98 -3.79 -19.15 -17.71
C PRO A 98 -5.12 -18.59 -18.20
N ASN A 99 -5.08 -17.34 -18.68
CA ASN A 99 -6.19 -16.76 -19.41
C ASN A 99 -6.42 -17.62 -20.67
N LEU A 100 -7.42 -18.51 -20.64
CA LEU A 100 -7.85 -19.27 -21.82
C LEU A 100 -8.46 -18.31 -22.85
N ILE A 101 -7.60 -17.65 -23.61
CA ILE A 101 -8.02 -17.00 -24.85
C ILE A 101 -8.24 -18.13 -25.85
N SER A 102 -9.50 -18.52 -26.05
CA SER A 102 -9.87 -19.38 -27.17
C SER A 102 -9.56 -18.62 -28.47
N LEU A 103 -8.38 -18.87 -29.04
CA LEU A 103 -8.05 -18.41 -30.38
C LEU A 103 -9.09 -19.01 -31.34
N ASN A 104 -9.90 -18.15 -31.96
CA ASN A 104 -10.85 -18.57 -32.97
C ASN A 104 -10.08 -19.02 -34.23
N LYS A 105 -9.82 -20.33 -34.31
CA LYS A 105 -9.05 -20.97 -35.40
C LYS A 105 -9.72 -20.88 -36.77
N GLU A 106 -11.00 -20.52 -36.84
CA GLU A 106 -11.75 -20.36 -38.11
C GLU A 106 -11.19 -19.22 -38.99
N ARG A 107 -10.60 -18.18 -38.40
CA ARG A 107 -10.06 -17.03 -39.17
C ARG A 107 -8.69 -17.28 -39.80
N ILE A 108 -7.95 -18.28 -39.33
CA ILE A 108 -6.58 -18.58 -39.81
C ILE A 108 -6.62 -19.36 -41.14
N ARG A 109 -7.73 -20.03 -41.48
CA ARG A 109 -7.86 -20.83 -42.71
C ARG A 109 -8.31 -20.04 -43.95
N ARG A 110 -8.45 -18.72 -43.86
CA ARG A 110 -8.91 -17.85 -44.97
C ARG A 110 -7.83 -16.92 -45.53
N ALA A 111 -6.56 -17.25 -45.33
CA ALA A 111 -5.41 -16.53 -45.91
C ALA A 111 -4.60 -17.48 -46.80
#